data_AF-A0A497HIH7-F1
#
_entry.id   AF-A0A497HIH7-F1
#
_cell.length_a   1.000
_cell.length_b   1.000
_cell.length_c   1.000
_cell.angle_alpha   90.00
_cell.angle_beta   90.00
_cell.angle_gamma   90.00
#
_symmetry.space_group_name_H-M   'P 1'
#
loop_
_entity.id
_entity.type
_entity.pdbx_description
1 polymer ?
#
loop_
_entity_poly.entity_id
_entity_poly.type
_entity_poly.pdbx_seq_one_letter_code
_entity_poly.pdbx_strand_id
1 'polypeptide(L)'
;MWEKDTRYLTVIEDVQARKVMDSRGNFTVEVEIYTKAGFGRCSAPSGASRGRYEVVAFPEGGVEKSILEIEETLAPELIGMYAEEQEVIDKIIKEVDGTSNFSNIGGNAAVAVSLANAKAAASSHNLSLFQYIGGAFSTEL
;
A
#
# COMPACT_ATOMS: atom_id res chain seq x y z
N MET A 1 -0.23 -9.99 34.66
CA MET A 1 0.73 -9.35 33.76
C MET A 1 0.05 -9.35 32.40
N TRP A 2 -0.47 -8.18 31.98
CA TRP A 2 -1.30 -8.10 30.78
C TRP A 2 -0.37 -8.18 29.58
N GLU A 3 -0.51 -9.23 28.80
CA GLU A 3 0.07 -9.32 27.46
C GLU A 3 -0.54 -8.15 26.69
N LYS A 4 0.24 -7.07 26.49
CA LYS A 4 -0.24 -5.93 25.71
C LYS A 4 -0.54 -6.48 24.33
N ASP A 5 -1.77 -6.29 23.85
CA ASP A 5 -2.13 -6.64 22.48
C ASP A 5 -1.19 -5.86 21.54
N THR A 6 -0.12 -6.52 21.08
CA THR A 6 0.93 -5.91 20.27
C THR A 6 0.39 -5.49 18.92
N ARG A 7 -0.79 -5.99 18.53
CA ARG A 7 -1.49 -5.57 17.32
C ARG A 7 -1.88 -4.11 17.36
N TYR A 8 -2.11 -3.54 18.54
CA TYR A 8 -2.35 -2.11 18.67
C TYR A 8 -1.22 -1.25 18.06
N LEU A 9 0.02 -1.75 18.01
CA LEU A 9 1.16 -1.06 17.39
C LEU A 9 1.01 -0.89 15.87
N THR A 10 0.22 -1.75 15.23
CA THR A 10 0.02 -1.78 13.77
C THR A 10 -1.22 -1.01 13.33
N VAL A 11 -1.97 -0.41 14.26
CA VAL A 11 -3.17 0.37 13.93
C VAL A 11 -2.77 1.54 13.03
N ILE A 12 -3.37 1.62 11.84
CA ILE A 12 -3.15 2.67 10.84
C ILE A 12 -3.71 3.99 11.37
N GLU A 13 -2.88 5.02 11.42
CA GLU A 13 -3.25 6.37 11.85
C GLU A 13 -3.38 7.35 10.69
N ASP A 14 -2.60 7.15 9.63
CA ASP A 14 -2.58 8.06 8.48
C ASP A 14 -2.14 7.34 7.20
N VAL A 15 -2.70 7.78 6.07
CA VAL A 15 -2.38 7.31 4.72
C VAL A 15 -2.26 8.53 3.82
N GLN A 16 -1.08 8.74 3.25
CA GLN A 16 -0.79 9.89 2.40
C GLN A 16 -0.33 9.44 1.03
N ALA A 17 -0.74 10.17 -0.02
CA ALA A 17 -0.29 9.91 -1.38
C ALA A 17 0.29 11.17 -2.01
N ARG A 18 1.35 11.02 -2.81
CA ARG A 18 1.94 12.15 -3.55
C ARG A 18 2.41 11.75 -4.92
N LYS A 19 2.49 12.75 -5.79
CA LYS A 19 3.06 12.60 -7.13
C LYS A 19 4.58 12.71 -7.08
N VAL A 20 5.28 11.72 -7.61
CA VAL A 20 6.74 11.68 -7.77
C VAL A 20 7.11 11.34 -9.21
N MET A 21 8.40 11.38 -9.56
CA MET A 21 8.88 10.96 -10.88
C MET A 21 9.60 9.60 -10.78
N ASP A 22 9.39 8.75 -11.79
CA ASP A 22 10.16 7.52 -11.96
C ASP A 22 11.53 7.77 -12.62
N SER A 23 12.33 6.71 -12.78
CA SER A 23 13.67 6.79 -13.38
C SER A 23 13.69 7.19 -14.86
N ARG A 24 12.53 7.28 -15.52
CA ARG A 24 12.36 7.69 -16.91
C ARG A 24 11.75 9.09 -17.03
N GLY A 25 11.53 9.77 -15.90
CA GLY A 25 10.91 11.09 -15.86
C GLY A 25 9.39 11.09 -16.03
N ASN A 26 8.73 9.93 -15.94
CA ASN A 26 7.27 9.86 -15.92
C ASN A 26 6.74 10.08 -14.51
N PHE A 27 5.57 10.71 -14.38
CA PHE A 27 4.91 10.80 -13.09
C PHE A 27 4.38 9.42 -12.63
N THR A 28 4.52 9.17 -11.33
CA THR A 28 3.96 8.02 -10.61
C THR A 28 3.49 8.44 -9.22
N VAL A 29 2.81 7.55 -8.51
CA VAL A 29 2.34 7.79 -7.15
C VAL A 29 3.30 7.19 -6.13
N GLU A 30 3.53 7.88 -5.02
CA GLU A 30 4.16 7.36 -3.82
C GLU A 30 3.18 7.43 -2.66
N VAL A 31 3.06 6.32 -1.93
CA VAL A 31 2.16 6.18 -0.78
C VAL A 31 2.97 6.00 0.49
N GLU A 32 2.52 6.66 1.54
CA GLU A 32 3.00 6.54 2.91
C GLU A 32 1.88 6.06 3.81
N ILE A 33 2.19 5.11 4.68
CA ILE A 33 1.28 4.62 5.72
C ILE A 33 1.98 4.75 7.06
N TYR A 34 1.31 5.40 8.00
CA TYR A 34 1.74 5.57 9.37
C TYR A 34 0.85 4.70 10.26
N THR A 35 1.47 3.94 11.15
CA THR A 35 0.79 3.22 12.21
C THR A 35 1.17 3.79 13.56
N LYS A 36 0.53 3.32 14.63
CA LYS A 36 0.86 3.71 16.02
C LYS A 36 2.35 3.62 16.38
N ALA A 37 3.11 2.74 15.75
CA ALA A 37 4.52 2.51 16.07
C ALA A 37 5.43 2.32 14.84
N GLY A 38 4.92 2.49 13.63
CA GLY A 38 5.64 2.13 12.41
C GLY A 38 5.32 3.02 11.23
N PHE A 39 6.10 2.84 10.18
CA PHE A 39 6.02 3.63 8.97
C PHE A 39 6.38 2.77 7.76
N GLY A 40 5.64 2.97 6.66
CA GLY A 40 5.93 2.33 5.38
C GLY A 40 5.76 3.30 4.23
N ARG A 41 6.66 3.22 3.25
CA ARG A 41 6.62 4.03 2.03
C ARG A 41 6.85 3.17 0.80
N CYS A 42 6.06 3.38 -0.24
CA CYS A 42 6.28 2.75 -1.53
C CYS A 42 5.88 3.67 -2.69
N SER A 43 6.81 3.86 -3.62
CA SER A 43 6.52 4.40 -4.95
C SER A 43 5.97 3.30 -5.84
N ALA A 44 4.93 3.58 -6.61
CA ALA A 44 4.36 2.61 -7.53
C ALA A 44 5.33 2.28 -8.66
N PRO A 45 5.48 0.98 -9.02
CA PRO A 45 6.38 0.57 -10.09
C PRO A 45 5.88 1.05 -11.46
N SER A 46 6.81 1.37 -12.36
CA SER A 46 6.48 1.68 -13.76
C SER A 46 6.91 0.54 -14.69
N GLY A 47 5.93 -0.26 -15.12
CA GLY A 47 6.10 -1.28 -16.15
C GLY A 47 5.99 -0.69 -17.56
N ALA A 48 6.92 -1.03 -18.44
CA ALA A 48 6.89 -0.63 -19.86
C ALA A 48 6.09 -1.62 -20.75
N SER A 49 6.00 -2.88 -20.32
CA SER A 49 5.16 -3.89 -20.96
C SER A 49 3.77 -3.82 -20.32
N ARG A 50 2.74 -3.65 -21.16
CA ARG A 50 1.32 -3.64 -20.75
C ARG A 50 0.55 -4.59 -21.65
N GLY A 51 0.43 -5.84 -21.24
CA GLY A 51 -0.47 -6.79 -21.88
C GLY A 51 -1.92 -6.35 -21.74
N ARG A 52 -2.75 -6.64 -22.74
CA ARG A 52 -4.21 -6.32 -22.73
C ARG A 52 -5.01 -6.96 -21.59
N TYR A 53 -4.41 -7.90 -20.86
CA TYR A 53 -4.99 -8.60 -19.71
C TYR A 53 -4.38 -8.13 -18.38
N GLU A 54 -3.42 -7.20 -18.42
CA GLU A 54 -2.88 -6.60 -17.21
C GLU A 54 -3.86 -5.58 -16.64
N VAL A 55 -3.72 -5.33 -15.34
CA VAL A 55 -4.45 -4.28 -14.65
C VAL A 55 -4.13 -2.91 -15.25
N VAL A 56 -5.10 -2.01 -15.18
CA VAL A 56 -4.93 -0.63 -15.64
C VAL A 56 -3.95 0.07 -14.69
N ALA A 57 -2.84 0.58 -15.20
CA ALA A 57 -1.81 1.20 -14.35
C ALA A 57 -2.36 2.41 -13.58
N PHE A 58 -3.03 3.33 -14.28
CA PHE A 58 -3.67 4.53 -13.72
C PHE A 58 -5.03 4.74 -14.41
N PRO A 59 -6.03 5.31 -13.71
CA PRO A 59 -7.32 5.68 -14.28
C PRO A 59 -7.17 6.71 -15.42
N GLU A 60 -8.25 7.00 -16.15
CA GLU A 60 -8.25 8.01 -17.22
C GLU A 60 -7.80 9.41 -16.75
N GLY A 61 -7.96 9.72 -15.46
CA GLY A 61 -7.46 10.94 -14.82
C GLY A 61 -5.99 10.90 -14.35
N GLY A 62 -5.24 9.85 -14.70
CA GLY A 62 -3.82 9.73 -14.42
C GLY A 62 -3.48 9.59 -12.93
N VAL A 63 -2.25 9.99 -12.59
CA VAL A 63 -1.68 9.87 -11.24
C VAL A 63 -2.47 10.72 -10.24
N GLU A 64 -2.90 11.91 -10.64
CA GLU A 64 -3.68 12.83 -9.83
C GLU A 64 -5.01 12.20 -9.39
N LYS A 65 -5.68 11.47 -10.29
CA LYS A 65 -6.92 10.78 -9.94
C LYS A 65 -6.67 9.63 -8.98
N SER A 66 -5.57 8.88 -9.14
CA SER A 66 -5.19 7.85 -8.15
C SER A 66 -4.91 8.43 -6.77
N ILE A 67 -4.23 9.59 -6.69
CA ILE A 67 -3.97 10.26 -5.41
C ILE A 67 -5.30 10.63 -4.73
N LEU A 68 -6.22 11.24 -5.48
CA LEU A 68 -7.55 11.59 -4.96
C LEU A 68 -8.32 10.36 -4.48
N GLU A 69 -8.34 9.26 -5.25
CA GLU A 69 -9.02 8.04 -4.80
C GLU A 69 -8.37 7.41 -3.55
N ILE A 70 -7.05 7.52 -3.40
CA ILE A 70 -6.38 7.08 -2.19
C ILE A 70 -6.80 7.95 -1.00
N GLU A 71 -6.72 9.27 -1.13
CA GLU A 71 -6.94 10.20 0.00
C GLU A 71 -8.42 10.33 0.39
N GLU A 72 -9.32 10.38 -0.58
CA GLU A 72 -10.74 10.66 -0.34
C GLU A 72 -11.59 9.40 -0.15
N THR A 73 -11.20 8.28 -0.76
CA THR A 73 -12.01 7.05 -0.75
C THR A 73 -11.37 5.93 0.06
N LEU A 74 -10.09 5.62 -0.19
CA LEU A 74 -9.44 4.46 0.41
C LEU A 74 -8.93 4.72 1.82
N ALA A 75 -8.27 5.85 2.06
CA ALA A 75 -7.69 6.19 3.36
C ALA A 75 -8.72 6.16 4.51
N PRO A 76 -9.95 6.72 4.37
CA PRO A 76 -10.97 6.62 5.41
C PRO A 76 -11.34 5.18 5.80
N GLU A 77 -11.31 4.24 4.85
CA GLU A 77 -11.61 2.82 5.09
C GLU A 77 -10.45 2.09 5.77
N LEU A 78 -9.21 2.55 5.59
CA LEU A 78 -8.02 1.92 6.18
C LEU A 78 -7.67 2.45 7.58
N ILE A 79 -8.03 3.69 7.90
CA ILE A 79 -7.72 4.29 9.21
C ILE A 79 -8.39 3.49 10.34
N GLY A 80 -7.60 3.16 11.37
CA GLY A 80 -8.05 2.37 12.51
C GLY A 80 -7.94 0.85 12.32
N MET A 81 -7.60 0.39 11.12
CA MET A 81 -7.35 -1.04 10.86
C MET A 81 -5.95 -1.47 11.29
N TYR A 82 -5.77 -2.79 11.46
CA TYR A 82 -4.47 -3.37 11.75
C TYR A 82 -3.67 -3.59 10.46
N ALA A 83 -2.56 -2.89 10.30
CA ALA A 83 -1.70 -3.03 9.13
C ALA A 83 -1.14 -4.45 8.96
N GLU A 84 -1.06 -5.25 10.02
CA GLU A 84 -0.58 -6.63 9.92
C GLU A 84 -1.59 -7.61 9.28
N GLU A 85 -2.87 -7.21 9.17
CA GLU A 85 -3.90 -7.99 8.49
C GLU A 85 -3.85 -7.75 6.97
N GLN A 86 -2.72 -8.06 6.35
CA GLN A 86 -2.41 -7.72 4.95
C GLN A 86 -3.51 -8.17 3.96
N GLU A 87 -4.04 -9.38 4.11
CA GLU A 87 -5.11 -9.91 3.25
C GLU A 87 -6.41 -9.08 3.35
N VAL A 88 -6.72 -8.56 4.54
CA VAL A 88 -7.89 -7.72 4.76
C VAL A 88 -7.69 -6.36 4.09
N ILE A 89 -6.51 -5.76 4.25
CA ILE A 89 -6.16 -4.50 3.59
C ILE A 89 -6.25 -4.64 2.07
N ASP A 90 -5.64 -5.68 1.49
CA ASP A 90 -5.67 -5.92 0.03
C ASP A 90 -7.09 -6.17 -0.49
N LYS A 91 -7.94 -6.82 0.31
CA LYS A 91 -9.34 -7.02 -0.02
C LYS A 91 -10.10 -5.69 -0.04
N ILE A 92 -9.86 -4.80 0.92
CA ILE A 92 -10.48 -3.47 0.95
C ILE A 92 -10.03 -2.64 -0.24
N ILE A 93 -8.74 -2.65 -0.60
CA ILE A 93 -8.24 -1.97 -1.80
C ILE A 93 -9.04 -2.42 -3.05
N LYS A 94 -9.27 -3.73 -3.17
CA LYS A 94 -10.05 -4.30 -4.28
C LYS A 94 -11.54 -3.95 -4.22
N GLU A 95 -12.14 -3.94 -3.03
CA GLU A 95 -13.55 -3.59 -2.84
C GLU A 95 -13.81 -2.10 -3.10
N VAL A 96 -12.92 -1.22 -2.65
CA VAL A 96 -12.98 0.23 -2.89
C VAL A 96 -12.79 0.54 -4.37
N ASP A 97 -11.86 -0.13 -5.06
CA ASP A 97 -11.74 0.04 -6.51
C ASP A 97 -13.01 -0.44 -7.23
N GLY A 98 -13.57 -1.59 -6.83
CA GLY A 98 -14.85 -2.08 -7.33
C GLY A 98 -14.83 -2.62 -8.77
N THR A 99 -13.67 -2.69 -9.42
CA THR A 99 -13.51 -3.20 -10.79
C THR A 99 -12.65 -4.46 -10.83
N SER A 100 -12.73 -5.21 -11.92
CA SER A 100 -11.93 -6.44 -12.08
C SER A 100 -10.47 -6.17 -12.47
N ASN A 101 -10.15 -4.94 -12.87
CA ASN A 101 -8.86 -4.57 -13.47
C ASN A 101 -8.21 -3.32 -12.85
N PHE A 102 -8.69 -2.87 -11.68
CA PHE A 102 -8.22 -1.67 -10.99
C PHE A 102 -8.34 -0.38 -11.81
N SER A 103 -9.40 -0.21 -12.60
CA SER A 103 -9.53 0.98 -13.46
C SER A 103 -9.94 2.26 -12.72
N ASN A 104 -10.40 2.17 -11.47
CA ASN A 104 -10.81 3.35 -10.68
C ASN A 104 -9.64 3.92 -9.87
N ILE A 105 -8.97 3.08 -9.08
CA ILE A 105 -7.78 3.46 -8.29
C ILE A 105 -6.51 3.43 -9.13
N GLY A 106 -6.37 2.45 -10.03
CA GLY A 106 -5.13 2.14 -10.73
C GLY A 106 -4.35 1.02 -10.03
N GLY A 107 -3.97 -0.01 -10.77
CA GLY A 107 -3.19 -1.14 -10.27
C GLY A 107 -1.82 -0.73 -9.71
N ASN A 108 -1.21 0.33 -10.25
CA ASN A 108 0.03 0.88 -9.71
C ASN A 108 -0.17 1.45 -8.30
N ALA A 109 -1.24 2.22 -8.12
CA ALA A 109 -1.62 2.80 -6.84
C ALA A 109 -1.98 1.71 -5.82
N ALA A 110 -2.76 0.71 -6.22
CA ALA A 110 -3.12 -0.43 -5.37
C ALA A 110 -1.87 -1.16 -4.83
N VAL A 111 -0.89 -1.44 -5.70
CA VAL A 111 0.38 -2.08 -5.30
C VAL A 111 1.19 -1.17 -4.36
N ALA A 112 1.22 0.13 -4.61
CA ALA A 112 1.93 1.07 -3.74
C ALA A 112 1.34 1.10 -2.32
N VAL A 113 0.01 1.16 -2.20
CA VAL A 113 -0.68 1.09 -0.90
C VAL A 113 -0.38 -0.24 -0.20
N SER A 114 -0.57 -1.36 -0.91
CA SER A 114 -0.35 -2.71 -0.38
C SER A 114 1.07 -2.91 0.18
N LEU A 115 2.09 -2.47 -0.57
CA LEU A 115 3.49 -2.58 -0.13
C LEU A 115 3.86 -1.55 0.94
N ALA A 116 3.30 -0.34 0.92
CA ALA A 116 3.47 0.62 2.00
C ALA A 116 2.89 0.05 3.31
N ASN A 117 1.74 -0.63 3.26
CA ASN A 117 1.12 -1.27 4.41
C ASN A 117 2.02 -2.37 4.99
N ALA A 118 2.51 -3.29 4.16
CA ALA A 118 3.42 -4.35 4.58
C ALA A 118 4.70 -3.79 5.25
N LYS A 119 5.26 -2.69 4.72
CA LYS A 119 6.41 -2.02 5.32
C LYS A 119 6.07 -1.37 6.66
N ALA A 120 4.90 -0.76 6.79
CA ALA A 120 4.45 -0.15 8.03
C ALA A 120 4.23 -1.20 9.13
N ALA A 121 3.63 -2.34 8.78
CA ALA A 121 3.47 -3.48 9.68
C ALA A 121 4.82 -4.08 10.12
N ALA A 122 5.73 -4.33 9.17
CA ALA A 122 7.08 -4.80 9.47
C ALA A 122 7.82 -3.84 10.41
N SER A 123 7.77 -2.54 10.11
CA SER A 123 8.36 -1.49 10.93
C SER A 123 7.75 -1.43 12.33
N SER A 124 6.44 -1.61 12.48
CA SER A 124 5.75 -1.61 13.79
C SER A 124 6.24 -2.73 14.70
N HIS A 125 6.63 -3.86 14.11
CA HIS A 125 7.17 -5.03 14.79
C HIS A 125 8.70 -5.02 14.93
N ASN A 126 9.37 -3.94 14.50
CA ASN A 126 10.84 -3.84 14.42
C ASN A 126 11.47 -4.98 13.61
N LEU A 127 10.80 -5.40 12.54
CA LEU A 127 11.28 -6.41 11.59
C LEU A 127 11.70 -5.74 10.29
N SER A 128 12.70 -6.32 9.64
CA SER A 128 12.93 -6.02 8.23
C SER A 128 11.77 -6.56 7.39
N LEU A 129 11.53 -5.97 6.21
CA LEU A 129 10.44 -6.40 5.34
C LEU A 129 10.55 -7.87 4.92
N PHE A 130 11.77 -8.35 4.64
CA PHE A 130 11.97 -9.74 4.20
C PHE A 130 11.70 -10.75 5.32
N GLN A 131 12.00 -10.41 6.58
CA GLN A 131 11.63 -11.22 7.74
C GLN A 131 10.13 -11.23 7.95
N TYR A 132 9.49 -10.06 7.81
CA TYR A 132 8.04 -9.92 7.97
C TYR A 132 7.27 -10.75 6.93
N ILE A 133 7.66 -10.67 5.65
CA ILE A 133 6.99 -11.42 4.56
C ILE A 133 7.39 -12.90 4.56
N GLY A 134 8.68 -13.21 4.77
CA GLY A 134 9.23 -14.56 4.64
C GLY A 134 9.11 -15.45 5.87
N GLY A 135 8.81 -14.87 7.04
CA GLY A 135 8.71 -15.59 8.31
C GLY A 135 10.05 -16.15 8.81
N ALA A 136 9.98 -17.11 9.73
CA ALA A 136 11.13 -17.62 10.49
C ALA A 136 12.25 -18.26 9.63
N PHE A 137 11.98 -18.61 8.38
CA PHE A 137 12.95 -19.20 7.46
C PHE A 137 13.48 -18.20 6.41
N SER A 138 13.29 -16.90 6.62
CA SER A 138 13.82 -15.87 5.73
C SER A 138 15.36 -15.86 5.76
N THR A 139 16.01 -16.02 4.60
CA THR A 139 17.46 -15.93 4.44
C THR A 139 17.85 -14.58 3.81
N GLU A 140 18.90 -13.94 4.32
CA GLU A 140 19.54 -12.80 3.66
C GLU A 140 20.37 -13.28 2.44
N LEU A 141 20.56 -12.41 1.46
CA LEU A 141 21.37 -12.69 0.25
C LEU A 141 22.87 -12.73 0.55
#